data_AF-A0A8J4QRM1-F1
#
_entry.id   AF-A0A8J4QRM1-F1
#
_cell.length_a   1.000
_cell.length_b   1.000
_cell.length_c   1.000
_cell.angle_alpha   90.00
_cell.angle_beta   90.00
_cell.angle_gamma   90.00
#
_symmetry.space_group_name_H-M   'P 1'
#
loop_
_entity.id
_entity.type
_entity.pdbx_description
1 polymer ?
#
loop_
_entity_poly.entity_id
_entity_poly.type
_entity_poly.pdbx_seq_one_letter_code
_entity_poly.pdbx_strand_id
1 'polypeptide(L)'
;MFWWPAGSMWEGRLASEPGTGHLNPLNPKTYQVLKRVINDVATLFPEPFYHAGADEIIPGCWKADPAIQSFLSNGGTLSQLLEIFVNSAFPYIVSLNRTVVYWEDVILDGNIKVPTTALPPEHTILQTWNNGHENTKKIVSFGYRVIVSSSDFYYLDCGHGDFLGNDSQYDQQTSDNSGNGGSWCGPFKTWQTIYNYDITYGLSEEEANLVLGGEVALWPEQADPAVLDARIWPRTSAMAETLWSGNRDEIGKKRYTEATDRLNEWRYRMVQRGIGAEPIQPLWCIRNPGMCNTVQPFA
;
A
#
# COMPACT_ATOMS: atom_id res chain seq x y z
N MET A 1 -1.43 20.14 -17.52
CA MET A 1 -1.91 19.09 -18.45
C MET A 1 -3.00 18.33 -17.70
N PHE A 2 -4.14 18.03 -18.33
CA PHE A 2 -5.19 17.25 -17.64
C PHE A 2 -4.73 15.81 -17.50
N TRP A 3 -4.89 15.22 -16.31
CA TRP A 3 -4.26 13.94 -15.95
C TRP A 3 -4.75 12.75 -16.78
N TRP A 4 -6.00 12.83 -17.25
CA TRP A 4 -6.57 11.85 -18.17
C TRP A 4 -7.26 12.57 -19.35
N PRO A 5 -6.52 12.88 -20.44
CA PRO A 5 -7.03 13.71 -21.53
C PRO A 5 -8.38 13.24 -22.09
N ALA A 6 -9.28 14.19 -22.37
CA ALA A 6 -10.61 13.87 -22.89
C ALA A 6 -10.53 13.07 -24.20
N GLY A 7 -11.31 11.99 -24.29
CA GLY A 7 -11.31 11.08 -25.44
C GLY A 7 -10.10 10.15 -25.54
N SER A 8 -9.18 10.16 -24.56
CA SER A 8 -8.11 9.16 -24.48
C SER A 8 -8.56 7.90 -23.73
N MET A 9 -8.09 6.74 -24.17
CA MET A 9 -8.21 5.50 -23.42
C MET A 9 -7.38 5.57 -22.12
N TRP A 10 -7.65 4.72 -21.14
CA TRP A 10 -6.94 4.71 -19.84
C TRP A 10 -5.42 4.54 -19.98
N GLU A 11 -4.97 3.84 -21.01
CA GLU A 11 -3.54 3.66 -21.35
C GLU A 11 -2.86 4.97 -21.77
N GLY A 12 -3.65 5.96 -22.20
CA GLY A 12 -3.19 7.30 -22.58
C GLY A 12 -3.15 8.31 -21.43
N ARG A 13 -3.51 7.89 -20.20
CA ARG A 13 -3.44 8.75 -19.02
C ARG A 13 -2.00 9.17 -18.70
N LEU A 14 -1.89 10.24 -17.94
CA LEU A 14 -0.62 10.85 -17.53
C LEU A 14 -0.34 10.67 -16.04
N ALA A 15 -1.32 10.22 -15.27
CA ALA A 15 -1.21 9.81 -13.88
C ALA A 15 -2.32 8.79 -13.57
N SER A 16 -2.18 7.96 -12.53
CA SER A 16 -3.30 7.15 -12.02
C SER A 16 -4.38 8.01 -11.36
N GLU A 17 -4.03 9.21 -10.91
CA GLU A 17 -4.90 10.14 -10.20
C GLU A 17 -4.59 11.61 -10.58
N PRO A 18 -5.49 12.59 -10.32
CA PRO A 18 -5.22 14.00 -10.59
C PRO A 18 -4.00 14.54 -9.85
N GLY A 19 -3.16 15.29 -10.57
CA GLY A 19 -1.89 15.83 -10.04
C GLY A 19 -0.68 15.22 -10.73
N THR A 20 -0.60 15.35 -12.06
CA THR A 20 0.45 14.71 -12.86
C THR A 20 1.85 15.21 -12.55
N GLY A 21 2.81 14.30 -12.48
CA GLY A 21 4.23 14.65 -12.55
C GLY A 21 5.15 13.49 -12.20
N HIS A 22 6.07 13.18 -13.11
CA HIS A 22 7.19 12.27 -12.85
C HIS A 22 8.51 13.03 -12.98
N LEU A 23 9.51 12.69 -12.17
CA LEU A 23 10.87 13.21 -12.34
C LEU A 23 11.41 12.78 -13.71
N ASN A 24 12.13 13.66 -14.39
CA ASN A 24 12.79 13.34 -15.66
C ASN A 24 14.16 12.70 -15.39
N PRO A 25 14.36 11.39 -15.69
CA PRO A 25 15.61 10.69 -15.41
C PRO A 25 16.77 11.08 -16.34
N LEU A 26 16.48 11.73 -17.48
CA LEU A 26 17.50 12.19 -18.43
C LEU A 26 18.10 13.54 -18.06
N ASN A 27 17.50 14.27 -17.11
CA ASN A 27 18.00 15.57 -16.69
C ASN A 27 19.00 15.42 -15.53
N PRO A 28 20.29 15.77 -15.70
CA PRO A 28 21.29 15.63 -14.64
C PRO A 28 20.99 16.46 -13.38
N LYS A 29 20.23 17.56 -13.51
CA LYS A 29 19.85 18.41 -12.37
C LYS A 29 18.85 17.72 -11.44
N THR A 30 18.05 16.76 -11.95
CA THR A 30 17.17 15.92 -11.14
C THR A 30 17.95 15.28 -10.00
N TYR A 31 19.12 14.70 -10.30
CA TYR A 31 19.93 13.99 -9.32
C TYR A 31 20.67 14.90 -8.33
N GLN A 32 20.93 16.15 -8.70
CA GLN A 32 21.51 17.13 -7.76
C GLN A 32 20.50 17.48 -6.67
N VAL A 33 19.23 17.70 -7.04
CA VAL A 33 18.16 17.97 -6.08
C VAL A 33 17.82 16.72 -5.29
N LEU A 34 17.63 15.58 -5.97
CA LEU A 34 17.29 14.31 -5.35
C LEU A 34 18.26 13.92 -4.25
N LYS A 35 19.58 13.98 -4.53
CA LYS A 35 20.60 13.60 -3.53
C LYS A 35 20.62 14.55 -2.32
N ARG A 36 20.36 15.85 -2.52
CA ARG A 36 20.25 16.80 -1.40
C ARG A 36 19.04 16.49 -0.52
N VAL A 37 17.89 16.24 -1.12
CA VAL A 37 16.67 15.86 -0.37
C VAL A 37 16.88 14.55 0.38
N ILE A 38 17.43 13.52 -0.28
CA ILE A 38 17.75 12.23 0.37
C ILE A 38 18.69 12.44 1.56
N ASN A 39 19.73 13.27 1.40
CA ASN A 39 20.67 13.56 2.48
C ASN A 39 19.99 14.24 3.66
N ASP A 40 19.16 15.26 3.40
CA ASP A 40 18.48 16.01 4.45
C ASP A 40 17.50 15.10 5.22
N VAL A 41 16.73 14.28 4.52
CA VAL A 41 15.84 13.27 5.12
C VAL A 41 16.65 12.26 5.95
N ALA A 42 17.70 11.67 5.38
CA ALA A 42 18.53 10.69 6.08
C ALA A 42 19.29 11.27 7.29
N THR A 43 19.49 12.59 7.33
CA THR A 43 20.08 13.31 8.48
C THR A 43 19.04 13.52 9.58
N LEU A 44 17.78 13.80 9.22
CA LEU A 44 16.70 14.03 10.17
C LEU A 44 16.18 12.73 10.80
N PHE A 45 16.20 11.63 10.05
CA PHE A 45 15.65 10.34 10.45
C PHE A 45 16.78 9.31 10.66
N PRO A 46 17.05 8.88 11.90
CA PRO A 46 18.18 8.00 12.22
C PRO A 46 17.97 6.55 11.76
N GLU A 47 16.75 6.16 11.39
CA GLU A 47 16.34 4.80 11.06
C GLU A 47 17.22 4.20 9.95
N PRO A 48 17.56 2.90 10.02
CA PRO A 48 18.44 2.25 9.04
C PRO A 48 17.76 1.99 7.69
N PHE A 49 16.51 2.41 7.50
CA PHE A 49 15.73 2.21 6.29
C PHE A 49 15.46 3.54 5.59
N TYR A 50 15.36 3.50 4.27
CA TYR A 50 14.91 4.63 3.47
C TYR A 50 13.92 4.14 2.43
N HIS A 51 12.66 4.56 2.51
CA HIS A 51 11.66 4.22 1.50
C HIS A 51 11.81 5.15 0.28
N ALA A 52 12.17 4.59 -0.86
CA ALA A 52 12.45 5.32 -2.09
C ALA A 52 11.28 5.32 -3.09
N GLY A 53 10.15 4.69 -2.74
CA GLY A 53 8.90 4.74 -3.50
C GLY A 53 8.95 3.88 -4.76
N ALA A 54 8.86 4.53 -5.93
CA ALA A 54 8.88 3.93 -7.27
C ALA A 54 7.64 3.10 -7.66
N ASP A 55 6.50 3.41 -7.06
CA ASP A 55 5.17 3.00 -7.50
C ASP A 55 4.69 3.79 -8.73
N GLU A 56 3.81 3.16 -9.52
CA GLU A 56 2.96 3.84 -10.52
C GLU A 56 3.68 4.79 -11.49
N ILE A 57 4.74 4.31 -12.14
CA ILE A 57 5.38 5.08 -13.21
C ILE A 57 4.49 5.04 -14.46
N ILE A 58 3.91 6.19 -14.82
CA ILE A 58 2.93 6.26 -15.90
C ILE A 58 3.60 6.56 -17.24
N PRO A 59 3.53 5.65 -18.25
CA PRO A 59 4.17 5.84 -19.55
C PRO A 59 3.77 7.16 -20.23
N GLY A 60 2.51 7.57 -20.11
CA GLY A 60 2.00 8.78 -20.73
C GLY A 60 2.71 10.05 -20.24
N CYS A 61 3.04 10.13 -18.94
CA CYS A 61 3.75 11.29 -18.40
C CYS A 61 5.14 11.46 -19.03
N TRP A 62 5.93 10.39 -19.02
CA TRP A 62 7.26 10.41 -19.64
C TRP A 62 7.22 10.61 -21.15
N LYS A 63 6.25 10.00 -21.84
CA LYS A 63 6.06 10.20 -23.29
C LYS A 63 5.62 11.61 -23.66
N ALA A 64 5.20 12.45 -22.71
CA ALA A 64 4.89 13.85 -22.96
C ALA A 64 6.15 14.76 -22.96
N ASP A 65 7.28 14.30 -22.42
CA ASP A 65 8.53 15.08 -22.36
C ASP A 65 9.34 14.94 -23.68
N PRO A 66 9.71 16.05 -24.35
CA PRO A 66 10.43 15.99 -25.64
C PRO A 66 11.79 15.29 -25.59
N ALA A 67 12.52 15.42 -24.48
CA ALA A 67 13.83 14.76 -24.33
C ALA A 67 13.66 13.24 -24.21
N ILE A 68 12.63 12.81 -23.48
CA ILE A 68 12.28 11.39 -23.36
C ILE A 68 11.76 10.84 -24.70
N GLN A 69 10.92 11.59 -25.42
CA GLN A 69 10.50 11.19 -26.77
C GLN A 69 11.71 10.96 -27.69
N SER A 70 12.70 11.86 -27.66
CA SER A 70 13.93 11.69 -28.43
C SER A 70 14.73 10.45 -28.00
N PHE A 71 14.88 10.22 -26.69
CA PHE A 71 15.52 9.03 -26.16
C PHE A 71 14.86 7.74 -26.63
N LEU A 72 13.52 7.67 -26.58
CA LEU A 72 12.76 6.51 -27.06
C LEU A 72 12.89 6.32 -28.57
N SER A 73 12.88 7.41 -29.36
CA SER A 73 13.05 7.35 -30.82
C SER A 73 14.44 6.84 -31.24
N ASN A 74 15.45 6.99 -30.37
CA ASN A 74 16.81 6.50 -30.57
C ASN A 74 17.02 5.06 -30.04
N GLY A 75 15.93 4.33 -29.74
CA GLY A 75 15.98 2.93 -29.30
C GLY A 75 16.04 2.73 -27.78
N GLY A 76 15.96 3.82 -27.00
CA GLY A 76 15.82 3.73 -25.55
C GLY A 76 14.46 3.17 -25.13
N THR A 77 14.36 2.62 -23.92
CA THR A 77 13.10 2.08 -23.36
C THR A 77 12.69 2.80 -22.08
N LEU A 78 11.41 2.72 -21.71
CA LEU A 78 10.92 3.29 -20.45
C LEU A 78 11.56 2.59 -19.23
N SER A 79 11.78 1.27 -19.29
CA SER A 79 12.52 0.54 -18.26
C SER A 79 13.95 1.06 -18.09
N GLN A 80 14.64 1.41 -19.18
CA GLN A 80 15.96 2.02 -19.09
C GLN A 80 15.94 3.39 -18.41
N LEU A 81 14.86 4.18 -18.57
CA LEU A 81 14.71 5.45 -17.83
C LEU A 81 14.60 5.22 -16.33
N LEU A 82 13.79 4.25 -15.91
CA LEU A 82 13.70 3.85 -14.50
C LEU A 82 15.05 3.32 -13.99
N GLU A 83 15.72 2.49 -14.78
CA GLU A 83 17.03 1.94 -14.42
C GLU A 83 18.09 3.06 -14.24
N ILE A 84 18.11 4.09 -15.09
CA ILE A 84 18.97 5.27 -14.91
C ILE A 84 18.67 5.96 -13.58
N PHE A 85 17.38 6.12 -13.24
CA PHE A 85 16.96 6.74 -11.98
C PHE A 85 17.42 5.92 -10.77
N VAL A 86 17.14 4.61 -10.77
CA VAL A 86 17.51 3.67 -9.70
C VAL A 86 19.03 3.60 -9.54
N ASN A 87 19.78 3.47 -10.63
CA ASN A 87 21.25 3.41 -10.61
C ASN A 87 21.92 4.69 -10.09
N SER A 88 21.21 5.83 -10.07
CA SER A 88 21.70 7.04 -9.43
C SER A 88 21.27 7.17 -7.96
N ALA A 89 20.04 6.77 -7.62
CA ALA A 89 19.47 6.92 -6.29
C ALA A 89 19.92 5.82 -5.33
N PHE A 90 19.82 4.55 -5.73
CA PHE A 90 20.07 3.39 -4.88
C PHE A 90 21.49 3.37 -4.28
N PRO A 91 22.58 3.50 -5.07
CA PRO A 91 23.92 3.47 -4.50
C PRO A 91 24.19 4.64 -3.55
N TYR A 92 23.53 5.79 -3.78
CA TYR A 92 23.65 6.95 -2.90
C TYR A 92 23.00 6.69 -1.55
N ILE A 93 21.77 6.14 -1.53
CA ILE A 93 21.08 5.76 -0.30
C ILE A 93 21.88 4.71 0.48
N VAL A 94 22.41 3.69 -0.21
CA VAL A 94 23.26 2.67 0.42
C VAL A 94 24.54 3.26 0.99
N SER A 95 25.14 4.27 0.32
CA SER A 95 26.34 4.97 0.84
C SER A 95 26.08 5.73 2.15
N LEU A 96 24.82 6.04 2.46
CA LEU A 96 24.37 6.61 3.72
C LEU A 96 24.07 5.54 4.78
N ASN A 97 24.49 4.29 4.55
CA ASN A 97 24.27 3.13 5.42
C ASN A 97 22.78 2.84 5.66
N ARG A 98 21.96 2.97 4.62
CA ARG A 98 20.53 2.67 4.64
C ARG A 98 20.20 1.45 3.78
N THR A 99 19.29 0.61 4.26
CA THR A 99 18.58 -0.41 3.45
C THR A 99 17.43 0.29 2.73
N VAL A 100 17.32 0.07 1.42
CA VAL A 100 16.31 0.75 0.61
C VAL A 100 15.03 -0.06 0.57
N VAL A 101 13.89 0.60 0.79
CA VAL A 101 12.56 0.02 0.60
C VAL A 101 11.95 0.61 -0.68
N TYR A 102 11.37 -0.25 -1.52
CA TYR A 102 10.61 0.16 -2.70
C TYR A 102 9.24 -0.50 -2.71
N TRP A 103 8.27 0.14 -3.35
CA TRP A 103 7.07 -0.54 -3.79
C TRP A 103 7.41 -1.61 -4.83
N GLU A 104 6.63 -2.69 -4.85
CA GLU A 104 6.89 -3.84 -5.71
C GLU A 104 6.95 -3.56 -7.22
N ASP A 105 6.28 -2.49 -7.68
CA ASP A 105 6.21 -2.04 -9.07
C ASP A 105 7.59 -1.96 -9.72
N VAL A 106 8.59 -1.52 -8.95
CA VAL A 106 9.97 -1.33 -9.42
C VAL A 106 10.53 -2.57 -10.11
N ILE A 107 10.10 -3.77 -9.73
CA ILE A 107 10.46 -5.04 -10.39
C ILE A 107 9.27 -5.84 -10.96
N LEU A 108 8.04 -5.59 -10.50
CA LEU A 108 6.87 -6.38 -10.88
C LEU A 108 5.99 -5.75 -11.95
N ASP A 109 6.11 -4.44 -12.23
CA ASP A 109 5.25 -3.79 -13.22
C ASP A 109 5.37 -4.45 -14.60
N GLY A 110 4.26 -4.45 -15.34
CA GLY A 110 4.15 -5.09 -16.65
C GLY A 110 4.89 -4.34 -17.75
N ASN A 111 5.08 -3.02 -17.61
CA ASN A 111 5.55 -2.12 -18.67
C ASN A 111 6.91 -1.48 -18.36
N ILE A 112 7.14 -1.05 -17.12
CA ILE A 112 8.30 -0.26 -16.68
C ILE A 112 8.83 -0.86 -15.38
N LYS A 113 9.95 -1.57 -15.47
CA LYS A 113 10.61 -2.19 -14.33
C LYS A 113 12.11 -2.28 -14.54
N VAL A 114 12.86 -2.39 -13.45
CA VAL A 114 14.30 -2.66 -13.48
C VAL A 114 14.56 -4.18 -13.39
N PRO A 115 15.69 -4.67 -13.93
CA PRO A 115 16.10 -6.04 -13.65
C PRO A 115 16.45 -6.19 -12.16
N THR A 116 16.24 -7.38 -11.60
CA THR A 116 16.60 -7.68 -10.20
C THR A 116 18.09 -7.45 -9.90
N THR A 117 18.96 -7.55 -10.90
CA THR A 117 20.39 -7.21 -10.78
C THR A 117 20.67 -5.76 -10.44
N ALA A 118 19.73 -4.84 -10.68
CA ALA A 118 19.86 -3.42 -10.30
C ALA A 118 19.56 -3.18 -8.82
N LEU A 119 18.92 -4.14 -8.13
CA LEU A 119 18.49 -4.05 -6.74
C LEU A 119 18.98 -5.27 -5.95
N PRO A 120 20.23 -5.28 -5.46
CA PRO A 120 20.75 -6.38 -4.66
C PRO A 120 19.88 -6.66 -3.41
N PRO A 121 19.41 -7.91 -3.17
CA PRO A 121 18.52 -8.24 -2.05
C PRO A 121 19.06 -7.93 -0.65
N GLU A 122 20.38 -7.97 -0.47
CA GLU A 122 21.06 -7.65 0.79
C GLU A 122 20.78 -6.21 1.27
N HIS A 123 20.52 -5.29 0.32
CA HIS A 123 20.29 -3.87 0.57
C HIS A 123 18.88 -3.42 0.17
N THR A 124 18.01 -4.34 -0.21
CA THR A 124 16.66 -4.05 -0.71
C THR A 124 15.60 -4.80 0.09
N ILE A 125 14.52 -4.10 0.40
CA ILE A 125 13.24 -4.67 0.88
C ILE A 125 12.16 -4.20 -0.08
N LEU A 126 11.20 -5.06 -0.40
CA LEU A 126 10.06 -4.68 -1.23
C LEU A 126 8.77 -4.65 -0.42
N GLN A 127 7.91 -3.68 -0.69
CA GLN A 127 6.60 -3.56 -0.08
C GLN A 127 5.51 -3.95 -1.09
N THR A 128 4.75 -5.00 -0.80
CA THR A 128 3.69 -5.50 -1.69
C THR A 128 2.38 -4.78 -1.42
N TRP A 129 1.61 -4.50 -2.48
CA TRP A 129 0.29 -3.90 -2.33
C TRP A 129 -0.75 -4.47 -3.30
N ASN A 130 -0.36 -5.03 -4.44
CA ASN A 130 -1.24 -5.69 -5.39
C ASN A 130 -1.20 -7.22 -5.28
N ASN A 131 -2.25 -7.87 -5.81
CA ASN A 131 -2.36 -9.34 -5.98
C ASN A 131 -2.11 -10.18 -4.72
N GLY A 132 -2.20 -9.60 -3.53
CA GLY A 132 -2.07 -10.26 -2.24
C GLY A 132 -0.92 -11.27 -2.15
N HIS A 133 -1.25 -12.49 -1.73
CA HIS A 133 -0.26 -13.55 -1.49
C HIS A 133 0.52 -13.95 -2.75
N GLU A 134 -0.02 -13.74 -3.96
CA GLU A 134 0.67 -14.11 -5.20
C GLU A 134 1.90 -13.24 -5.44
N ASN A 135 1.79 -11.93 -5.22
CA ASN A 135 2.95 -11.05 -5.37
C ASN A 135 3.95 -11.23 -4.22
N THR A 136 3.46 -11.45 -2.99
CA THR A 136 4.33 -11.83 -1.87
C THR A 136 5.17 -13.07 -2.23
N LYS A 137 4.54 -14.12 -2.77
CA LYS A 137 5.22 -15.34 -3.23
C LYS A 137 6.26 -15.06 -4.32
N LYS A 138 5.93 -14.23 -5.33
CA LYS A 138 6.89 -13.85 -6.39
C LYS A 138 8.12 -13.15 -5.80
N ILE A 139 7.93 -12.15 -4.95
CA ILE A 139 9.01 -11.37 -4.35
C ILE A 139 9.96 -12.25 -3.54
N VAL A 140 9.43 -13.08 -2.64
CA VAL A 140 10.27 -13.96 -1.81
C VAL A 140 10.97 -15.04 -2.65
N SER A 141 10.35 -15.51 -3.75
CA SER A 141 11.00 -16.45 -4.69
C SER A 141 12.18 -15.83 -5.46
N PHE A 142 12.25 -14.50 -5.56
CA PHE A 142 13.42 -13.79 -6.06
C PHE A 142 14.48 -13.54 -4.97
N GLY A 143 14.23 -13.98 -3.73
CA GLY A 143 15.14 -13.86 -2.60
C GLY A 143 15.07 -12.53 -1.85
N TYR A 144 14.08 -11.68 -2.13
CA TYR A 144 13.91 -10.42 -1.43
C TYR A 144 13.15 -10.59 -0.11
N ARG A 145 13.54 -9.78 0.87
CA ARG A 145 12.73 -9.55 2.07
C ARG A 145 11.53 -8.67 1.72
N VAL A 146 10.39 -8.91 2.36
CA VAL A 146 9.12 -8.27 2.00
C VAL A 146 8.36 -7.70 3.20
N ILE A 147 7.76 -6.52 3.02
CA ILE A 147 6.73 -5.93 3.90
C ILE A 147 5.38 -6.10 3.19
N VAL A 148 4.40 -6.73 3.84
CA VAL A 148 3.10 -7.01 3.22
C VAL A 148 2.12 -5.88 3.50
N SER A 149 1.66 -5.20 2.45
CA SER A 149 0.65 -4.11 2.52
C SER A 149 -0.48 -4.31 1.51
N SER A 150 -0.87 -5.57 1.25
CA SER A 150 -1.88 -5.92 0.25
C SER A 150 -3.16 -5.10 0.39
N SER A 151 -3.54 -4.37 -0.67
CA SER A 151 -4.69 -3.46 -0.70
C SER A 151 -6.02 -4.14 -0.41
N ASP A 152 -6.15 -5.42 -0.79
CA ASP A 152 -7.33 -6.26 -0.49
C ASP A 152 -7.61 -6.40 1.01
N PHE A 153 -6.58 -6.20 1.86
CA PHE A 153 -6.66 -6.41 3.31
C PHE A 153 -6.28 -5.17 4.13
N TYR A 154 -5.26 -4.42 3.73
CA TYR A 154 -4.53 -3.49 4.60
C TYR A 154 -4.60 -2.01 4.17
N TYR A 155 -5.38 -1.66 3.14
CA TYR A 155 -5.63 -0.26 2.79
C TYR A 155 -6.85 0.28 3.54
N LEU A 156 -6.65 1.32 4.36
CA LEU A 156 -7.65 1.87 5.28
C LEU A 156 -8.56 2.93 4.65
N ASP A 157 -8.14 3.50 3.53
CA ASP A 157 -8.80 4.51 2.70
C ASP A 157 -9.92 3.94 1.80
N CYS A 158 -9.88 2.64 1.52
CA CYS A 158 -10.86 1.99 0.64
C CYS A 158 -12.30 2.10 1.14
N GLY A 159 -13.25 2.13 0.20
CA GLY A 159 -14.69 2.05 0.48
C GLY A 159 -15.35 3.37 0.85
N HIS A 160 -14.69 4.50 0.60
CA HIS A 160 -15.26 5.85 0.75
C HIS A 160 -15.75 6.47 -0.56
N GLY A 161 -15.82 5.66 -1.61
CA GLY A 161 -16.14 6.10 -2.97
C GLY A 161 -14.93 6.74 -3.65
N ASP A 162 -15.18 7.38 -4.79
CA ASP A 162 -14.18 8.15 -5.52
C ASP A 162 -14.11 9.58 -4.97
N PHE A 163 -12.94 10.23 -5.08
CA PHE A 163 -12.75 11.65 -4.79
C PHE A 163 -12.79 12.52 -6.05
N LEU A 164 -12.82 11.91 -7.24
CA LEU A 164 -12.89 12.62 -8.51
C LEU A 164 -14.18 13.47 -8.62
N GLY A 165 -14.07 14.59 -9.33
CA GLY A 165 -15.20 15.46 -9.66
C GLY A 165 -15.71 15.25 -11.08
N ASN A 166 -16.98 15.60 -11.33
CA ASN A 166 -17.65 15.45 -12.64
C ASN A 166 -17.57 14.02 -13.18
N ASP A 167 -18.03 13.08 -12.36
CA ASP A 167 -17.96 11.65 -12.64
C ASP A 167 -19.36 11.08 -12.89
N SER A 168 -19.62 10.75 -14.15
CA SER A 168 -20.92 10.22 -14.61
C SER A 168 -21.22 8.82 -14.11
N GLN A 169 -20.27 8.13 -13.47
CA GLN A 169 -20.56 6.83 -12.85
C GLN A 169 -21.63 6.96 -11.76
N TYR A 170 -21.78 8.16 -11.18
CA TYR A 170 -22.78 8.48 -10.17
C TYR A 170 -24.13 8.95 -10.75
N ASP A 171 -24.27 9.09 -12.08
CA ASP A 171 -25.52 9.50 -12.74
C ASP A 171 -26.56 8.35 -12.81
N GLN A 172 -26.59 7.48 -11.81
CA GLN A 172 -27.48 6.33 -11.73
C GLN A 172 -28.58 6.55 -10.68
N GLN A 173 -29.80 6.78 -11.14
CA GLN A 173 -30.98 6.97 -10.27
C GLN A 173 -31.40 5.66 -9.56
N THR A 174 -31.15 4.52 -10.20
CA THR A 174 -31.51 3.18 -9.71
C THR A 174 -30.24 2.34 -9.65
N SER A 175 -29.62 2.22 -8.48
CA SER A 175 -28.47 1.33 -8.28
C SER A 175 -28.92 0.02 -7.62
N ASP A 176 -28.21 -1.07 -7.91
CA ASP A 176 -28.30 -2.34 -7.17
C ASP A 176 -27.25 -2.43 -6.04
N ASN A 177 -26.54 -1.32 -5.76
CA ASN A 177 -25.50 -1.18 -4.72
C ASN A 177 -24.40 -2.27 -4.76
N SER A 178 -24.14 -2.89 -5.91
CA SER A 178 -23.23 -4.05 -6.00
C SER A 178 -21.76 -3.69 -6.32
N GLY A 179 -21.46 -2.43 -6.65
CA GLY A 179 -20.11 -1.96 -7.02
C GLY A 179 -19.25 -1.47 -5.85
N ASN A 180 -18.01 -1.07 -6.14
CA ASN A 180 -17.06 -0.51 -5.18
C ASN A 180 -17.29 0.98 -4.83
N GLY A 181 -18.37 1.57 -5.36
CA GLY A 181 -18.72 2.99 -5.17
C GLY A 181 -17.74 3.98 -5.79
N GLY A 182 -16.84 3.52 -6.68
CA GLY A 182 -15.78 4.33 -7.28
C GLY A 182 -14.41 4.21 -6.59
N SER A 183 -14.36 3.66 -5.37
CA SER A 183 -13.09 3.38 -4.69
C SER A 183 -12.41 2.18 -5.36
N TRP A 184 -11.28 2.40 -6.03
CA TRP A 184 -10.60 1.35 -6.81
C TRP A 184 -10.28 0.09 -5.97
N CYS A 185 -9.91 0.28 -4.70
CA CYS A 185 -9.61 -0.78 -3.74
C CYS A 185 -10.79 -1.16 -2.84
N GLY A 186 -12.01 -0.69 -3.15
CA GLY A 186 -13.22 -1.05 -2.40
C GLY A 186 -13.47 -2.57 -2.36
N PRO A 187 -14.23 -3.08 -1.37
CA PRO A 187 -14.97 -2.35 -0.34
C PRO A 187 -14.08 -1.91 0.83
N PHE A 188 -14.69 -1.23 1.81
CA PHE A 188 -14.07 -0.88 3.09
C PHE A 188 -13.49 -2.11 3.80
N LYS A 189 -12.26 -2.01 4.28
CA LYS A 189 -11.59 -3.10 5.01
C LYS A 189 -12.01 -3.06 6.46
N THR A 190 -12.86 -4.02 6.85
CA THR A 190 -13.27 -4.19 8.25
C THR A 190 -12.10 -4.67 9.11
N TRP A 191 -12.19 -4.51 10.43
CA TRP A 191 -11.17 -5.07 11.33
C TRP A 191 -11.09 -6.60 11.19
N GLN A 192 -12.20 -7.29 10.89
CA GLN A 192 -12.21 -8.73 10.63
C GLN A 192 -11.44 -9.09 9.36
N THR A 193 -11.58 -8.31 8.29
CA THR A 193 -10.83 -8.49 7.04
C THR A 193 -9.32 -8.41 7.32
N ILE A 194 -8.89 -7.36 8.03
CA ILE A 194 -7.50 -7.16 8.44
C ILE A 194 -7.02 -8.32 9.33
N TYR A 195 -7.81 -8.68 10.35
CA TYR A 195 -7.46 -9.74 11.31
C TYR A 195 -7.38 -11.13 10.66
N ASN A 196 -8.17 -11.39 9.62
CA ASN A 196 -8.24 -12.69 9.00
C ASN A 196 -7.02 -13.01 8.12
N TYR A 197 -6.35 -11.99 7.58
CA TYR A 197 -5.28 -12.19 6.62
C TYR A 197 -4.08 -12.93 7.23
N ASP A 198 -3.56 -13.90 6.49
CA ASP A 198 -2.41 -14.71 6.84
C ASP A 198 -1.31 -14.36 5.85
N ILE A 199 -0.39 -13.48 6.26
CA ILE A 199 0.58 -12.84 5.36
C ILE A 199 1.61 -13.84 4.81
N THR A 200 1.68 -15.04 5.37
CA THR A 200 2.54 -16.14 4.94
C THR A 200 1.79 -17.24 4.18
N TYR A 201 0.51 -17.01 3.84
CA TYR A 201 -0.29 -17.99 3.12
C TYR A 201 0.33 -18.38 1.77
N GLY A 202 0.50 -19.68 1.54
CA GLY A 202 1.06 -20.23 0.30
C GLY A 202 2.60 -20.19 0.20
N LEU A 203 3.29 -19.78 1.28
CA LEU A 203 4.75 -19.77 1.35
C LEU A 203 5.28 -21.07 1.99
N SER A 204 6.49 -21.49 1.61
CA SER A 204 7.27 -22.47 2.37
C SER A 204 7.80 -21.84 3.66
N GLU A 205 8.36 -22.66 4.55
CA GLU A 205 8.98 -22.15 5.79
C GLU A 205 10.18 -21.22 5.47
N GLU A 206 11.00 -21.57 4.47
CA GLU A 206 12.13 -20.72 4.06
C GLU A 206 11.67 -19.39 3.45
N GLU A 207 10.62 -19.40 2.63
CA GLU A 207 10.04 -18.19 2.05
C GLU A 207 9.36 -17.32 3.10
N ALA A 208 8.67 -17.93 4.07
CA ALA A 208 8.03 -17.22 5.18
C ALA A 208 9.07 -16.44 6.01
N ASN A 209 10.30 -16.93 6.14
CA ASN A 209 11.39 -16.22 6.83
C ASN A 209 11.83 -14.93 6.13
N LEU A 210 11.46 -14.72 4.86
CA LEU A 210 11.71 -13.47 4.13
C LEU A 210 10.61 -12.42 4.36
N VAL A 211 9.48 -12.80 4.96
CA VAL A 211 8.40 -11.86 5.31
C VAL A 211 8.75 -11.17 6.63
N LEU A 212 9.03 -9.86 6.56
CA LEU A 212 9.44 -9.07 7.73
C LEU A 212 8.26 -8.68 8.63
N GLY A 213 7.06 -8.65 8.07
CA GLY A 213 5.85 -8.19 8.73
C GLY A 213 4.87 -7.58 7.72
N GLY A 214 3.96 -6.75 8.22
CA GLY A 214 3.01 -6.03 7.39
C GLY A 214 2.81 -4.60 7.85
N GLU A 215 2.31 -3.79 6.93
CA GLU A 215 1.97 -2.38 7.15
C GLU A 215 0.56 -2.11 6.62
N VAL A 216 -0.20 -1.35 7.40
CA VAL A 216 -1.53 -0.85 7.03
C VAL A 216 -1.37 0.56 6.52
N ALA A 217 -1.75 0.77 5.26
CA ALA A 217 -1.65 2.06 4.60
C ALA A 217 -2.94 2.85 4.79
N LEU A 218 -2.82 4.15 5.04
CA LEU A 218 -3.92 5.10 4.93
C LEU A 218 -3.51 6.16 3.92
N TRP A 219 -4.03 6.05 2.69
CA TRP A 219 -3.84 7.07 1.69
C TRP A 219 -4.74 8.29 1.99
N PRO A 220 -4.20 9.53 1.91
CA PRO A 220 -4.86 10.70 2.46
C PRO A 220 -5.73 11.50 1.47
N GLU A 221 -6.11 10.94 0.31
CA GLU A 221 -6.94 11.64 -0.69
C GLU A 221 -8.24 12.17 -0.07
N GLN A 222 -8.81 11.39 0.85
CA GLN A 222 -9.98 11.75 1.65
C GLN A 222 -9.72 11.60 3.16
N ALA A 223 -8.47 11.81 3.61
CA ALA A 223 -8.14 11.79 5.03
C ALA A 223 -7.28 12.99 5.44
N ASP A 224 -7.71 13.65 6.51
CA ASP A 224 -7.02 14.76 7.15
C ASP A 224 -7.12 14.60 8.69
N PRO A 225 -6.62 15.56 9.49
CA PRO A 225 -6.72 15.47 10.95
C PRO A 225 -8.14 15.29 11.49
N ALA A 226 -9.21 15.61 10.75
CA ALA A 226 -10.58 15.46 11.23
C ALA A 226 -11.04 13.99 11.26
N VAL A 227 -10.47 13.13 10.40
CA VAL A 227 -10.86 11.72 10.29
C VAL A 227 -9.73 10.73 10.58
N LEU A 228 -8.50 11.22 10.74
CA LEU A 228 -7.29 10.40 10.91
C LEU A 228 -7.46 9.31 11.98
N ASP A 229 -7.89 9.70 13.19
CA ASP A 229 -8.05 8.76 14.30
C ASP A 229 -9.08 7.66 14.00
N ALA A 230 -10.21 8.02 13.40
CA ALA A 230 -11.27 7.08 13.09
C ALA A 230 -10.88 6.14 11.93
N ARG A 231 -10.06 6.62 10.98
CA ARG A 231 -9.55 5.79 9.89
C ARG A 231 -8.52 4.77 10.39
N ILE A 232 -7.61 5.19 11.26
CA ILE A 232 -6.55 4.33 11.80
C ILE A 232 -7.10 3.37 12.87
N TRP A 233 -7.90 3.88 13.81
CA TRP A 233 -8.29 3.14 15.00
C TRP A 233 -9.78 2.77 15.00
N PRO A 234 -10.14 1.55 15.41
CA PRO A 234 -9.28 0.52 16.01
C PRO A 234 -8.77 -0.53 15.00
N ARG A 235 -9.04 -0.37 13.71
CA ARG A 235 -8.73 -1.36 12.66
C ARG A 235 -7.27 -1.80 12.64
N THR A 236 -6.34 -0.88 12.78
CA THR A 236 -4.90 -1.20 12.84
C THR A 236 -4.50 -2.03 14.07
N SER A 237 -5.27 -1.99 15.17
CA SER A 237 -5.04 -2.88 16.32
C SER A 237 -5.32 -4.35 16.01
N ALA A 238 -6.19 -4.61 15.03
CA ALA A 238 -6.40 -5.97 14.55
C ALA A 238 -5.11 -6.53 13.92
N MET A 239 -4.46 -5.75 13.04
CA MET A 239 -3.15 -6.12 12.47
C MET A 239 -2.08 -6.24 13.56
N ALA A 240 -2.07 -5.31 14.53
CA ALA A 240 -1.11 -5.38 15.62
C ALA A 240 -1.18 -6.71 16.37
N GLU A 241 -2.39 -7.22 16.67
CA GLU A 241 -2.55 -8.52 17.33
C GLU A 241 -2.11 -9.69 16.43
N THR A 242 -2.43 -9.64 15.12
CA THR A 242 -2.07 -10.72 14.18
C THR A 242 -0.56 -10.82 13.98
N LEU A 243 0.15 -9.70 13.88
CA LEU A 243 1.60 -9.71 13.69
C LEU A 243 2.36 -9.94 15.00
N TRP A 244 1.74 -9.64 16.15
CA TRP A 244 2.35 -9.87 17.46
C TRP A 244 2.20 -11.30 17.97
N SER A 245 1.00 -11.89 17.84
CA SER A 245 0.65 -13.18 18.47
C SER A 245 -0.16 -14.11 17.58
N GLY A 246 -0.31 -13.78 16.30
CA GLY A 246 -1.12 -14.55 15.36
C GLY A 246 -2.63 -14.34 15.53
N ASN A 247 -3.38 -14.86 14.57
CA ASN A 247 -4.85 -14.83 14.55
C ASN A 247 -5.49 -16.20 14.83
N ARG A 248 -4.71 -17.14 15.38
CA ARG A 248 -5.13 -18.52 15.68
C ARG A 248 -5.03 -18.81 17.18
N ASP A 249 -5.89 -19.70 17.66
CA ASP A 249 -5.82 -20.27 19.00
C ASP A 249 -4.80 -21.43 19.08
N GLU A 250 -4.70 -22.07 20.25
CA GLU A 250 -3.77 -23.18 20.53
C GLU A 250 -3.98 -24.40 19.64
N ILE A 251 -5.18 -24.57 19.06
CA ILE A 251 -5.53 -25.67 18.16
C ILE A 251 -5.50 -25.26 16.68
N GLY A 252 -5.02 -24.04 16.38
CA GLY A 252 -4.84 -23.54 15.02
C GLY A 252 -6.10 -22.96 14.36
N LYS A 253 -7.21 -22.80 15.08
CA LYS A 253 -8.46 -22.22 14.56
C LYS A 253 -8.41 -20.70 14.64
N LYS A 254 -8.99 -20.01 13.64
CA LYS A 254 -9.10 -18.54 13.65
C LYS A 254 -9.93 -18.08 14.86
N ARG A 255 -9.41 -17.13 15.63
CA ARG A 255 -9.99 -16.66 16.91
C ARG A 255 -10.63 -15.27 16.84
N TYR A 256 -11.18 -14.88 15.69
CA TYR A 256 -11.80 -13.55 15.51
C TYR A 256 -13.00 -13.33 16.45
N THR A 257 -13.74 -14.38 16.82
CA THR A 257 -14.86 -14.27 17.77
C THR A 257 -14.37 -13.74 19.12
N GLU A 258 -13.29 -14.29 19.65
CA GLU A 258 -12.68 -13.82 20.91
C GLU A 258 -12.02 -12.44 20.75
N ALA A 259 -11.46 -12.16 19.58
CA ALA A 259 -10.85 -10.86 19.28
C ALA A 259 -11.87 -9.72 19.28
N THR A 260 -13.15 -10.00 19.00
CA THR A 260 -14.22 -8.99 18.99
C THR A 260 -14.36 -8.32 20.36
N ASP A 261 -14.43 -9.10 21.43
CA ASP A 261 -14.58 -8.58 22.79
C ASP A 261 -13.33 -7.82 23.25
N ARG A 262 -12.13 -8.34 22.95
CA ARG A 262 -10.86 -7.66 23.22
C ARG A 262 -10.75 -6.31 22.51
N LEU A 263 -11.15 -6.26 21.24
CA LEU A 263 -11.06 -5.06 20.42
C LEU A 263 -12.05 -3.99 20.89
N ASN A 264 -13.26 -4.37 21.29
CA ASN A 264 -14.24 -3.45 21.88
C ASN A 264 -13.70 -2.78 23.16
N GLU A 265 -13.14 -3.58 24.07
CA GLU A 265 -12.51 -3.10 25.30
C GLU A 265 -11.31 -2.20 24.99
N TRP A 266 -10.47 -2.59 24.04
CA TRP A 266 -9.30 -1.81 23.60
C TRP A 266 -9.70 -0.46 23.00
N ARG A 267 -10.73 -0.44 22.14
CA ARG A 267 -11.30 0.77 21.58
C ARG A 267 -11.84 1.70 22.66
N TYR A 268 -12.49 1.18 23.71
CA TYR A 268 -12.94 2.00 24.83
C TYR A 268 -11.78 2.67 25.56
N ARG A 269 -10.68 1.94 25.78
CA ARG A 269 -9.44 2.50 26.37
C ARG A 269 -8.81 3.58 25.51
N MET A 270 -8.82 3.45 24.19
CA MET A 270 -8.35 4.48 23.26
C MET A 270 -9.16 5.78 23.40
N VAL A 271 -10.50 5.67 23.39
CA VAL A 271 -11.39 6.83 23.53
C VAL A 271 -11.20 7.51 24.89
N GLN A 272 -11.04 6.75 25.97
CA GLN A 272 -10.72 7.30 27.28
C GLN A 272 -9.39 8.06 27.33
N ARG A 273 -8.46 7.76 26.41
CA ARG A 273 -7.16 8.43 26.26
C ARG A 273 -7.18 9.59 25.26
N GLY A 274 -8.34 9.93 24.71
CA GLY A 274 -8.50 11.05 23.77
C GLY A 274 -8.28 10.68 22.30
N ILE A 275 -8.17 9.40 21.96
CA ILE A 275 -8.06 8.93 20.57
C ILE A 275 -9.48 8.74 20.01
N GLY A 276 -9.78 9.38 18.88
CA GLY A 276 -11.07 9.35 18.19
C GLY A 276 -11.39 8.03 17.46
N ALA A 277 -11.19 6.88 18.11
CA ALA A 277 -11.34 5.56 17.50
C ALA A 277 -12.80 5.24 17.12
N GLU A 278 -13.01 4.70 15.92
CA GLU A 278 -14.34 4.36 15.38
C GLU A 278 -15.02 3.25 16.23
N PRO A 279 -16.33 3.31 16.48
CA PRO A 279 -17.06 2.19 17.09
C PRO A 279 -17.18 1.01 16.12
N ILE A 280 -16.96 -0.22 16.59
CA ILE A 280 -17.05 -1.42 15.74
C ILE A 280 -18.37 -2.20 15.90
N GLN A 281 -19.11 -1.96 16.99
CA GLN A 281 -20.41 -2.58 17.27
C GLN A 281 -21.32 -1.64 18.07
N PRO A 282 -22.65 -1.81 18.00
CA PRO A 282 -23.57 -1.16 18.93
C PRO A 282 -23.23 -1.46 20.39
N LEU A 283 -23.47 -0.50 21.28
CA LEU A 283 -23.25 -0.66 22.73
C LEU A 283 -24.01 -1.87 23.31
N TRP A 284 -25.15 -2.24 22.71
CA TRP A 284 -25.88 -3.44 23.12
C TRP A 284 -25.06 -4.72 22.96
N CYS A 285 -24.27 -4.86 21.88
CA CYS A 285 -23.41 -6.04 21.66
C CYS A 285 -22.35 -6.14 22.75
N ILE A 286 -21.75 -5.01 23.13
CA ILE A 286 -20.73 -4.94 24.18
C ILE A 286 -21.33 -5.33 25.54
N ARG A 287 -22.59 -4.94 25.80
CA ARG A 287 -23.31 -5.29 27.04
C ARG A 287 -23.89 -6.71 27.04
N ASN A 288 -23.98 -7.36 25.89
CA ASN A 288 -24.55 -8.69 25.73
C ASN A 288 -23.61 -9.55 24.85
N PRO A 289 -22.43 -9.97 25.36
CA PRO A 289 -21.44 -10.70 24.58
C PRO A 289 -22.03 -11.95 23.90
N GLY A 290 -21.63 -12.17 22.64
CA GLY A 290 -22.09 -13.28 21.81
C GLY A 290 -23.47 -13.09 21.16
N MET A 291 -24.31 -12.17 21.63
CA MET A 291 -25.66 -11.98 21.10
C MET A 291 -25.72 -11.25 19.74
N CYS A 292 -24.59 -10.70 19.30
CA CYS A 292 -24.43 -10.11 17.97
C CYS A 292 -23.65 -11.00 17.00
N ASN A 293 -23.37 -12.25 17.37
CA ASN A 293 -22.70 -13.20 16.48
C ASN A 293 -23.69 -13.72 15.43
N THR A 294 -23.27 -13.75 14.17
CA THR A 294 -24.05 -14.33 13.07
C THR A 294 -24.08 -15.85 13.09
N VAL A 295 -23.14 -16.47 13.82
CA VAL A 295 -23.07 -17.92 14.05
C VAL A 295 -22.94 -18.15 15.55
N GLN A 296 -23.86 -18.94 16.11
CA GLN A 296 -23.81 -19.33 17.52
C GLN A 296 -22.71 -20.39 17.72
N PRO A 297 -21.79 -20.22 18.69
CA PRO A 297 -20.77 -21.24 18.97
C PRO A 297 -21.32 -22.55 19.55
N PHE A 298 -22.63 -22.62 19.86
CA PHE A 298 -23.32 -23.77 20.47
C PHE A 298 -24.48 -24.31 19.60
N ALA A 299 -24.28 -24.42 18.29
CA ALA A 299 -25.15 -25.23 17.41
C ALA A 299 -24.41 -26.49 16.96
#